data_AF-A0A530BPR3-F1
#
_entry.id   AF-A0A530BPR3-F1
#
_cell.length_a   1.000
_cell.length_b   1.000
_cell.length_c   1.000
_cell.angle_alpha   90.00
_cell.angle_beta   90.00
_cell.angle_gamma   90.00
#
_symmetry.space_group_name_H-M   'P 1'
#
loop_
_entity.id
_entity.type
_entity.pdbx_description
1 polymer ?
#
loop_
_entity_poly.entity_id
_entity_poly.type
_entity_poly.pdbx_seq_one_letter_code
_entity_poly.pdbx_strand_id
1 'polypeptide(L)'
;GIATRDIGLAIVALGGGRIRPDDRIDHAVGLTRLLPVGAEVRAGEALALVHARTEADAEAAAAAVRSAYTIGASKPSAEKTVLRRILPL
;
A
#
# COMPACT_ATOMS: atom_id res chain seq x y z
N GLY A 1 5.82 -7.65 -7.24
CA GLY A 1 4.39 -7.29 -7.23
C GLY A 1 4.04 -6.61 -5.94
N ILE A 2 2.80 -6.14 -5.78
CA ILE A 2 2.33 -5.47 -4.55
C ILE A 2 1.04 -6.16 -4.09
N ALA A 3 1.03 -6.72 -2.88
CA ALA A 3 -0.16 -7.29 -2.25
C ALA A 3 -1.08 -6.16 -1.77
N THR A 4 -1.91 -5.63 -2.67
CA THR A 4 -2.74 -4.42 -2.41
C THR A 4 -3.74 -4.59 -1.28
N ARG A 5 -4.24 -5.82 -1.04
CA ARG A 5 -5.08 -6.12 0.11
C ARG A 5 -4.37 -5.84 1.42
N ASP A 6 -3.10 -6.25 1.54
CA ASP A 6 -2.32 -6.11 2.76
C ASP A 6 -1.91 -4.65 2.99
N ILE A 7 -1.66 -3.89 1.93
CA ILE A 7 -1.52 -2.43 1.98
C ILE A 7 -2.79 -1.79 2.58
N GLY A 8 -3.98 -2.19 2.11
CA GLY A 8 -5.25 -1.71 2.65
C GLY A 8 -5.43 -2.05 4.13
N LEU A 9 -5.08 -3.27 4.53
CA LEU A 9 -5.16 -3.70 5.93
C LEU A 9 -4.16 -2.97 6.83
N ALA A 10 -2.96 -2.63 6.34
CA ALA A 10 -2.01 -1.80 7.07
C ALA A 10 -2.59 -0.41 7.37
N ILE A 11 -3.30 0.20 6.42
CA ILE A 11 -3.98 1.49 6.62
C ILE A 11 -5.14 1.36 7.62
N VAL A 12 -5.91 0.26 7.56
CA VAL A 12 -6.96 -0.02 8.56
C VAL A 12 -6.36 -0.16 9.96
N ALA A 13 -5.24 -0.87 10.10
CA ALA A 13 -4.53 -1.04 11.37
C ALA A 13 -4.01 0.29 11.93
N LEU A 14 -3.61 1.23 11.07
CA LEU A 14 -3.24 2.60 11.47
C LEU A 14 -4.44 3.43 11.97
N GLY A 15 -5.67 2.99 11.74
CA GLY A 15 -6.90 3.76 12.03
C GLY A 15 -7.42 4.56 10.83
N GLY A 16 -6.83 4.39 9.64
CA GLY A 16 -7.27 5.06 8.40
C GLY A 16 -8.50 4.40 7.76
N GLY A 17 -9.01 3.33 8.34
CA GLY A 17 -10.21 2.62 7.90
C GLY A 17 -10.94 1.97 9.07
N ARG A 18 -12.08 1.35 8.79
CA ARG A 18 -12.98 0.77 9.80
C ARG A 18 -12.83 -0.74 9.88
N ILE A 19 -12.72 -1.28 11.10
CA ILE A 19 -12.87 -2.73 11.34
C ILE A 19 -14.35 -3.04 11.62
N ARG A 20 -15.01 -2.17 12.39
CA ARG A 20 -16.44 -2.18 12.67
C ARG A 20 -17.12 -0.96 12.05
N PRO A 21 -18.41 -1.04 11.67
CA PRO A 21 -19.11 0.05 11.01
C PRO A 21 -19.04 1.42 11.70
N ASP A 22 -19.00 1.44 13.04
CA ASP A 22 -19.03 2.66 13.85
C ASP A 22 -17.63 3.18 14.25
N ASP A 23 -16.55 2.51 13.81
CA ASP A 23 -15.19 2.96 14.12
C ASP A 23 -14.94 4.37 13.54
N ARG A 24 -14.32 5.23 14.35
CA ARG A 24 -13.84 6.53 13.88
C ARG A 24 -12.62 6.31 12.99
N ILE A 25 -12.55 7.08 11.90
CA ILE A 25 -11.39 7.11 11.01
C ILE A 25 -10.49 8.27 11.44
N ASP A 26 -9.19 8.02 11.54
CA ASP A 26 -8.19 9.06 11.61
C ASP A 26 -7.78 9.46 10.19
N HIS A 27 -8.11 10.69 9.80
CA HIS A 27 -7.80 11.20 8.46
C HIS A 27 -6.33 11.64 8.28
N ALA A 28 -5.53 11.66 9.34
CA ALA A 28 -4.13 12.04 9.27
C ALA A 28 -3.18 10.85 9.04
N VAL A 29 -3.65 9.61 9.20
CA VAL A 29 -2.83 8.41 9.00
C VAL A 29 -2.99 7.86 7.58
N GLY A 30 -2.00 7.09 7.14
CA GLY A 30 -2.05 6.41 5.84
C GLY A 30 -0.68 6.27 5.20
N LEU A 31 -0.67 6.05 3.89
CA LEU A 31 0.54 5.84 3.09
C LEU A 31 0.58 6.83 1.93
N THR A 32 1.73 7.45 1.67
CA THR A 32 1.96 8.24 0.46
C THR A 32 3.28 7.84 -0.20
N ARG A 33 3.54 8.36 -1.41
CA ARG A 33 4.77 8.08 -2.19
C ARG A 33 5.07 6.59 -2.36
N LEU A 34 4.03 5.79 -2.56
CA LEU A 34 4.19 4.36 -2.84
C LEU A 34 4.90 4.18 -4.18
N LEU A 35 5.95 3.37 -4.20
CA LEU A 35 6.57 2.98 -5.46
C LEU A 35 5.59 2.14 -6.30
N PRO A 36 5.37 2.49 -7.58
CA PRO A 36 4.46 1.75 -8.44
C PRO A 36 5.05 0.38 -8.85
N VAL A 37 4.20 -0.51 -9.35
CA VAL A 37 4.65 -1.78 -9.93
C VAL A 37 5.64 -1.53 -11.06
N GLY A 38 6.79 -2.19 -11.00
CA GLY A 38 7.86 -2.06 -11.99
C GLY A 38 8.79 -0.86 -11.78
N ALA A 39 8.66 -0.14 -10.67
CA ALA A 39 9.71 0.76 -10.20
C ALA A 39 10.98 -0.01 -9.82
N GLU A 40 12.13 0.59 -10.09
CA GLU A 40 13.42 0.14 -9.55
C GLU A 40 13.59 0.71 -8.14
N VAL A 41 14.26 -0.04 -7.27
CA VAL A 41 14.58 0.38 -5.90
C VAL A 41 15.92 -0.20 -5.50
N ARG A 42 16.72 0.58 -4.79
CA ARG A 42 18.00 0.14 -4.20
C ARG A 42 17.89 -0.02 -2.68
N ALA A 43 18.83 -0.76 -2.10
CA ALA A 43 18.93 -0.84 -0.64
C ALA A 43 19.06 0.57 -0.03
N GLY A 44 18.21 0.87 0.95
CA GLY A 44 18.13 2.18 1.60
C GLY A 44 17.13 3.16 0.97
N GLU A 45 16.60 2.88 -0.22
CA GLU A 45 15.54 3.68 -0.82
C GLU A 45 14.16 3.30 -0.25
N ALA A 46 13.29 4.29 -0.07
CA ALA A 46 11.98 4.09 0.54
C ALA A 46 10.97 3.48 -0.45
N LEU A 47 10.21 2.47 0.00
CA LEU A 47 9.08 1.90 -0.75
C LEU A 47 7.81 2.76 -0.67
N ALA A 48 7.61 3.42 0.47
CA ALA A 48 6.48 4.30 0.77
C ALA A 48 6.83 5.24 1.94
N LEU A 49 6.01 6.26 2.17
CA LEU A 49 6.01 7.09 3.37
C LEU A 49 4.81 6.73 4.25
N VAL A 50 5.06 6.41 5.51
CA VAL A 50 4.03 6.12 6.52
C VAL A 50 3.66 7.38 7.29
N HIS A 51 2.37 7.68 7.38
CA HIS A 51 1.81 8.69 8.28
C HIS A 51 1.13 7.96 9.44
N ALA A 52 1.67 8.12 10.64
CA ALA A 52 1.20 7.47 11.85
C ALA A 52 1.23 8.44 13.04
N ARG A 53 0.46 8.14 14.09
CA ARG A 53 0.41 8.94 15.32
C ARG A 53 1.55 8.63 16.27
N THR A 54 2.06 7.40 16.24
CA THR A 54 3.13 6.93 17.10
C THR A 54 4.20 6.24 16.28
N GLU A 55 5.41 6.18 16.84
CA GLU A 55 6.54 5.44 16.24
C GLU A 55 6.26 3.94 16.17
N ALA A 56 5.59 3.37 17.19
CA ALA A 56 5.21 1.96 17.20
C ALA A 56 4.25 1.61 16.04
N ASP A 57 3.24 2.47 15.79
CA ASP A 57 2.34 2.31 14.67
C ASP A 57 3.07 2.45 13.33
N ALA A 58 4.02 3.39 13.26
CA ALA A 58 4.85 3.59 12.07
C ALA A 58 5.68 2.34 11.74
N GLU A 59 6.33 1.74 12.74
CA GLU A 59 7.13 0.52 12.56
C GLU A 59 6.28 -0.68 12.16
N ALA A 60 5.11 -0.85 12.78
CA ALA A 60 4.18 -1.92 12.43
C ALA A 60 3.69 -1.79 10.98
N ALA A 61 3.30 -0.59 10.56
CA ALA A 61 2.89 -0.33 9.18
C ALA A 61 4.06 -0.47 8.20
N ALA A 62 5.27 -0.04 8.56
CA ALA A 62 6.46 -0.19 7.73
C ALA A 62 6.80 -1.67 7.51
N ALA A 63 6.68 -2.51 8.55
CA ALA A 63 6.83 -3.96 8.43
C ALA A 63 5.78 -4.56 7.48
N ALA A 64 4.51 -4.17 7.62
CA ALA A 64 3.43 -4.63 6.74
C ALA A 64 3.66 -4.22 5.28
N VAL A 65 4.10 -2.98 5.03
CA VAL A 65 4.43 -2.49 3.68
C VAL A 65 5.60 -3.29 3.09
N ARG A 66 6.67 -3.53 3.86
CA ARG A 66 7.80 -4.35 3.38
C ARG A 66 7.36 -5.75 2.98
N SER A 67 6.51 -6.39 3.78
CA SER A 67 5.97 -7.73 3.47
C SER A 67 5.03 -7.74 2.26
N ALA A 68 4.33 -6.64 1.99
CA ALA A 68 3.42 -6.53 0.85
C ALA A 68 4.14 -6.32 -0.50
N TYR A 69 5.40 -5.88 -0.51
CA TYR A 69 6.19 -5.68 -1.72
C TYR A 69 7.04 -6.92 -2.04
N THR A 70 6.96 -7.39 -3.28
CA THR A 70 7.92 -8.37 -3.83
C THR A 70 8.86 -7.68 -4.79
N ILE A 71 10.15 -7.68 -4.46
CA ILE A 71 11.24 -7.18 -5.30
C ILE A 71 11.81 -8.35 -6.11
N GLY A 72 11.90 -8.18 -7.43
CA GLY A 72 12.39 -9.18 -8.36
C GLY A 72 13.54 -8.66 -9.22
N ALA A 73 14.25 -9.57 -9.89
CA ALA A 73 15.43 -9.24 -10.70
C ALA A 73 15.10 -8.58 -12.05
N SER A 74 13.85 -8.64 -12.49
CA SER A 74 13.41 -8.06 -13.77
C SER A 74 12.15 -7.24 -13.59
N LYS A 75 12.02 -6.21 -14.43
CA LYS A 75 10.80 -5.40 -14.50
C LYS A 75 9.67 -6.26 -15.08
N PRO A 76 8.51 -6.37 -14.39
CA PRO A 76 7.37 -7.12 -14.92
C PRO A 76 6.80 -6.44 -16.17
N SER A 77 6.14 -7.21 -17.04
CA SER A 77 5.38 -6.66 -18.17
C SER A 77 4.27 -5.74 -17.67
N ALA A 78 4.11 -4.58 -18.29
CA ALA A 78 3.02 -3.66 -17.96
C ALA A 78 1.67 -4.24 -18.43
N GLU A 79 0.75 -4.46 -17.50
CA GLU A 79 -0.64 -4.79 -17.83
C GLU A 79 -1.46 -3.52 -18.10
N LYS A 80 -2.54 -3.66 -18.87
CA LYS A 80 -3.48 -2.56 -19.12
C LYS A 80 -4.30 -2.30 -17.86
N THR A 81 -4.30 -1.05 -17.38
CA THR A 81 -5.16 -0.62 -16.26
C THR A 81 -6.66 -0.82 -16.55
N VAL A 82 -7.05 -0.74 -17.83
CA VAL A 82 -8.40 -1.04 -18.30
C VAL A 82 -8.34 -2.31 -19.15
N LEU A 83 -8.88 -3.41 -18.63
CA LEU A 83 -8.91 -4.69 -19.34
C LEU A 83 -9.92 -4.70 -20.49
N ARG A 84 -11.15 -4.26 -20.23
CA ARG A 84 -12.23 -4.15 -21.22
C ARG A 84 -13.31 -3.18 -20.78
N ARG A 85 -14.08 -2.66 -21.75
CA ARG A 85 -15.34 -1.96 -21.51
C ARG A 85 -16.50 -2.93 -21.76
N ILE A 86 -17.54 -2.85 -20.94
CA ILE A 86 -18.79 -3.60 -21.12
C ILE A 86 -19.82 -2.57 -21.58
N LEU A 87 -20.23 -2.65 -22.85
CA LEU A 87 -21.20 -1.73 -23.43
C LEU A 87 -22.60 -2.34 -23.28
N PRO A 88 -23.65 -1.51 -23.03
CA PRO A 88 -25.02 -1.97 -23.24
C PRO A 88 -25.20 -2.39 -24.70
N LEU A 89 -26.03 -3.40 -24.92
CA LEU A 89 -26.47 -3.82 -26.26
C LEU A 89 -27.23 -2.70 -26.96
#